data_AF-A0A8T1HIR4-F1
#
_entry.id   AF-A0A8T1HIR4-F1
#
_cell.length_a   1.000
_cell.length_b   1.000
_cell.length_c   1.000
_cell.angle_alpha   90.00
_cell.angle_beta   90.00
_cell.angle_gamma   90.00
#
_symmetry.space_group_name_H-M   'P 1'
#
loop_
_entity.id
_entity.type
_entity.pdbx_description
1 polymer ?
#
loop_
_entity_poly.entity_id
_entity_poly.type
_entity_poly.pdbx_seq_one_letter_code
_entity_poly.pdbx_strand_id
1 'polypeptide(L)'
;MLTNNRIWKQRLVDIGIVSAKDALNLGFSGVMLRGSGISWDLRKTQPYEVYDQLEFDIPVGTNGDCYDRYLIRIEEMRQSIRIILQVLNKIPKGPIKLDDKKITNPNRIQIKNSMESLIHHFKYYSENISVNNGETYTVIEAPKGEYGVYLVSDGTNKPYRCKIKSPGFLHLQALDFMAKNHMIADVVTIIGTLDVVFGEIDR
;
A
#
# COMPACT_ATOMS: atom_id res chain seq x y z
N MET A 1 -1.38 7.22 -26.07
CA MET A 1 -1.26 5.92 -26.77
C MET A 1 -2.43 4.99 -26.48
N LEU A 2 -2.79 4.74 -25.21
CA LEU A 2 -3.85 3.77 -24.86
C LEU A 2 -5.22 4.41 -24.52
N THR A 3 -5.25 5.54 -23.81
CA THR A 3 -6.49 6.18 -23.30
C THR A 3 -7.58 6.41 -24.36
N ASN A 4 -7.21 6.94 -25.52
CA ASN A 4 -8.15 7.24 -26.62
C ASN A 4 -8.25 6.13 -27.67
N ASN A 5 -7.60 4.98 -27.44
CA ASN A 5 -7.66 3.88 -28.39
C ASN A 5 -9.02 3.17 -28.30
N ARG A 6 -9.71 3.05 -29.43
CA ARG A 6 -11.00 2.36 -29.55
C ARG A 6 -10.92 0.90 -29.09
N ILE A 7 -9.88 0.18 -29.50
CA ILE A 7 -9.71 -1.25 -29.15
C ILE A 7 -9.53 -1.40 -27.64
N TRP A 8 -8.78 -0.49 -27.02
CA TRP A 8 -8.55 -0.49 -25.58
C TRP A 8 -9.85 -0.26 -24.80
N LYS A 9 -10.65 0.73 -25.21
CA LYS A 9 -11.97 0.98 -24.61
C LYS A 9 -12.91 -0.21 -24.76
N GLN A 10 -12.98 -0.81 -25.95
CA GLN A 10 -13.82 -2.00 -26.18
C GLN A 10 -13.45 -3.20 -25.30
N ARG A 11 -12.23 -3.26 -24.77
CA ARG A 11 -11.71 -4.36 -23.94
C ARG A 11 -11.73 -4.05 -22.44
N LEU A 12 -12.25 -2.90 -22.02
CA LEU A 12 -12.22 -2.46 -20.61
C LEU A 12 -13.51 -1.79 -20.14
N VAL A 13 -14.22 -1.09 -21.02
CA VAL A 13 -15.51 -0.47 -20.71
C VAL A 13 -16.54 -1.58 -20.51
N ASP A 14 -17.35 -1.44 -19.47
CA ASP A 14 -18.40 -2.39 -19.06
C ASP A 14 -17.90 -3.79 -18.65
N ILE A 15 -16.60 -3.93 -18.34
CA ILE A 15 -16.02 -5.20 -17.87
C ILE A 15 -15.73 -5.14 -16.37
N GLY A 16 -16.14 -6.18 -15.65
CA GLY A 16 -15.85 -6.34 -14.23
C GLY A 16 -16.41 -5.21 -13.38
N ILE A 17 -17.64 -4.79 -13.69
CA ILE A 17 -18.36 -3.72 -12.98
C ILE A 17 -18.59 -4.14 -11.54
N VAL A 18 -18.22 -3.28 -10.59
CA VAL A 18 -18.41 -3.51 -9.16
C VAL A 18 -19.16 -2.32 -8.57
N SER A 19 -20.30 -2.59 -7.94
CA SER A 19 -21.05 -1.55 -7.23
C SER A 19 -20.33 -1.14 -5.93
N ALA A 20 -20.54 0.10 -5.48
CA ALA A 20 -19.96 0.59 -4.23
C ALA A 20 -20.31 -0.31 -3.01
N LYS A 21 -21.54 -0.84 -2.97
CA LYS A 21 -22.00 -1.71 -1.88
C LYS A 21 -21.29 -3.06 -1.89
N ASP A 22 -21.16 -3.65 -3.08
CA ASP A 22 -20.48 -4.94 -3.23
C ASP A 22 -18.98 -4.80 -2.95
N ALA A 23 -18.37 -3.70 -3.36
CA ALA A 23 -16.97 -3.41 -3.09
C ALA A 23 -16.67 -3.38 -1.58
N LEU A 24 -17.54 -2.77 -0.78
CA LEU A 24 -17.41 -2.76 0.69
C LEU A 24 -17.65 -4.15 1.29
N ASN A 25 -18.69 -4.87 0.83
CA ASN A 25 -19.02 -6.20 1.34
C ASN A 25 -17.91 -7.23 1.05
N LEU A 26 -17.25 -7.12 -0.10
CA LEU A 26 -16.14 -7.97 -0.52
C LEU A 26 -14.80 -7.56 0.12
N GLY A 27 -14.77 -6.46 0.89
CA GLY A 27 -13.56 -5.98 1.55
C GLY A 27 -12.52 -5.41 0.59
N PHE A 28 -12.94 -4.89 -0.56
CA PHE A 28 -12.03 -4.21 -1.48
C PHE A 28 -11.41 -2.98 -0.84
N SER A 29 -10.26 -2.57 -1.38
CA SER A 29 -9.50 -1.41 -0.94
C SER A 29 -8.76 -0.73 -2.11
N GLY A 30 -8.31 0.51 -1.91
CA GLY A 30 -7.55 1.30 -2.87
C GLY A 30 -8.29 1.56 -4.19
N VAL A 31 -7.60 1.29 -5.31
CA VAL A 31 -8.10 1.53 -6.66
C VAL A 31 -9.44 0.83 -6.92
N MET A 32 -9.66 -0.34 -6.33
CA MET A 32 -10.91 -1.09 -6.48
C MET A 32 -12.11 -0.36 -5.86
N LEU A 33 -11.94 0.21 -4.64
CA LEU A 33 -12.99 1.03 -4.01
C LEU A 33 -13.20 2.36 -4.74
N ARG A 34 -12.09 3.02 -5.12
CA ARG A 34 -12.13 4.30 -5.82
C ARG A 34 -12.77 4.19 -7.20
N GLY A 35 -12.52 3.10 -7.91
CA GLY A 35 -13.15 2.79 -9.19
C GLY A 35 -14.67 2.72 -9.08
N SER A 36 -15.19 2.14 -8.00
CA SER A 36 -16.62 2.01 -7.72
C SER A 36 -17.29 3.28 -7.16
N GLY A 37 -16.58 4.42 -7.13
CA GLY A 37 -17.13 5.71 -6.73
C GLY A 37 -16.97 6.06 -5.24
N ILE A 38 -16.25 5.25 -4.46
CA ILE A 38 -16.01 5.54 -3.04
C ILE A 38 -14.69 6.33 -2.92
N SER A 39 -14.78 7.57 -2.43
CA SER A 39 -13.62 8.41 -2.15
C SER A 39 -12.92 7.99 -0.85
N TRP A 40 -12.19 6.89 -0.89
CA TRP A 40 -11.43 6.34 0.25
C TRP A 40 -9.94 6.22 -0.08
N ASP A 41 -9.09 6.81 0.77
CA ASP A 41 -7.63 6.75 0.69
C ASP A 41 -7.05 7.01 2.08
N LEU A 42 -6.28 6.07 2.62
CA LEU A 42 -5.72 6.19 3.97
C LEU A 42 -4.79 7.40 4.10
N ARG A 43 -4.11 7.83 3.03
CA ARG A 43 -3.18 8.97 3.07
C ARG A 43 -3.87 10.30 3.37
N LYS A 44 -5.20 10.39 3.22
CA LYS A 44 -6.00 11.56 3.59
C LYS A 44 -6.90 11.32 4.81
N THR A 45 -7.48 10.12 4.95
CA THR A 45 -8.43 9.83 6.05
C THR A 45 -7.71 9.49 7.35
N GLN A 46 -6.63 8.71 7.27
CA GLN A 46 -5.80 8.28 8.40
C GLN A 46 -4.33 8.54 8.05
N PRO A 47 -3.96 9.83 7.96
CA PRO A 47 -2.66 10.23 7.48
C PRO A 47 -1.55 9.70 8.38
N TYR A 48 -0.49 9.23 7.74
CA TYR A 48 0.74 8.78 8.38
C TYR A 48 1.92 9.60 7.85
N GLU A 49 3.04 9.58 8.59
CA GLU A 49 4.26 10.32 8.25
C GLU A 49 4.01 11.82 7.99
N VAL A 50 4.09 12.25 6.73
CA VAL A 50 4.05 13.67 6.32
C VAL A 50 2.95 13.91 5.26
N TYR A 51 2.08 12.93 4.99
CA TYR A 51 1.04 13.07 3.95
C TYR A 51 0.04 14.20 4.22
N ASP A 52 -0.15 14.57 5.49
CA ASP A 52 -0.96 15.73 5.90
C ASP A 52 -0.45 17.07 5.38
N GLN A 53 0.86 17.19 5.16
CA GLN A 53 1.51 18.43 4.74
C GLN A 53 1.65 18.54 3.21
N LEU A 54 1.16 17.53 2.49
CA LEU A 54 1.30 17.38 1.04
C LEU A 54 -0.05 17.57 0.35
N GLU A 55 -0.01 18.30 -0.75
CA GLU A 55 -1.19 18.64 -1.54
C GLU A 55 -1.28 17.73 -2.76
N PHE A 56 -2.24 16.82 -2.73
CA PHE A 56 -2.58 15.93 -3.83
C PHE A 56 -4.07 15.63 -3.82
N ASP A 57 -4.59 15.28 -4.98
CA ASP A 57 -5.99 14.98 -5.19
C ASP A 57 -6.20 13.46 -5.33
N ILE A 58 -7.37 12.97 -4.93
CA ILE A 58 -7.72 11.54 -5.03
C ILE A 58 -8.61 11.36 -6.27
N PRO A 59 -8.18 10.60 -7.29
CA PRO A 59 -9.03 10.26 -8.41
C PRO A 59 -10.09 9.24 -7.99
N VAL A 60 -11.33 9.45 -8.43
CA VAL A 60 -12.48 8.60 -8.14
C VAL A 60 -13.18 8.27 -9.48
N GLY A 61 -13.54 7.00 -9.66
CA GLY A 61 -14.28 6.51 -10.82
C GLY A 61 -15.78 6.71 -10.66
N THR A 62 -16.55 6.52 -11.72
CA THR A 62 -18.01 6.68 -11.68
C THR A 62 -18.75 5.37 -11.90
N ASN A 63 -18.20 4.50 -12.74
CA ASN A 63 -18.91 3.35 -13.28
C ASN A 63 -18.48 2.03 -12.62
N GLY A 64 -17.25 1.95 -12.08
CA GLY A 64 -16.76 0.76 -11.37
C GLY A 64 -16.16 -0.33 -12.26
N ASP A 65 -16.01 -0.06 -13.54
CA ASP A 65 -15.45 -0.94 -14.57
C ASP A 65 -13.92 -0.82 -14.69
N CYS A 66 -13.35 -1.74 -15.47
CA CYS A 66 -11.90 -1.88 -15.64
C CYS A 66 -11.25 -0.61 -16.25
N TYR A 67 -11.99 0.16 -17.06
CA TYR A 67 -11.48 1.39 -17.66
C TYR A 67 -11.28 2.51 -16.63
N ASP A 68 -12.21 2.69 -15.70
CA ASP A 68 -12.09 3.69 -14.63
C ASP A 68 -10.88 3.39 -13.73
N ARG A 69 -10.67 2.11 -13.38
CA ARG A 69 -9.49 1.67 -12.60
C ARG A 69 -8.18 1.98 -13.33
N TYR A 70 -8.16 1.82 -14.65
CA TYR A 70 -7.01 2.19 -15.47
C TYR A 70 -6.74 3.69 -15.46
N LEU A 71 -7.78 4.53 -15.59
CA LEU A 71 -7.64 5.99 -15.53
C LEU A 71 -7.15 6.45 -14.16
N ILE A 72 -7.72 5.89 -13.08
CA ILE A 72 -7.32 6.16 -11.70
C ILE A 72 -5.82 5.91 -11.51
N ARG A 73 -5.29 4.78 -11.98
CA ARG A 73 -3.84 4.49 -11.90
C ARG A 73 -2.99 5.51 -12.64
N ILE A 74 -3.45 5.99 -13.79
CA ILE A 74 -2.74 7.03 -14.54
C ILE A 74 -2.73 8.35 -13.77
N GLU A 75 -3.87 8.76 -13.22
CA GLU A 75 -3.95 9.97 -12.41
C GLU A 75 -3.12 9.84 -11.13
N GLU A 76 -3.12 8.68 -10.48
CA GLU A 76 -2.26 8.42 -9.31
C GLU A 76 -0.77 8.54 -9.64
N MET A 77 -0.34 8.09 -10.82
CA MET A 77 1.05 8.31 -11.26
C MET A 77 1.36 9.80 -11.39
N ARG A 78 0.42 10.61 -11.91
CA ARG A 78 0.60 12.07 -12.01
C ARG A 78 0.62 12.75 -10.64
N GLN A 79 -0.28 12.34 -9.74
CA GLN A 79 -0.32 12.85 -8.37
C GLN A 79 0.93 12.43 -7.59
N SER A 80 1.47 11.23 -7.84
CA SER A 80 2.74 10.78 -7.27
C SER A 80 3.90 11.66 -7.72
N ILE A 81 3.95 12.07 -8.99
CA ILE A 81 4.95 13.04 -9.48
C ILE A 81 4.80 14.39 -8.77
N ARG A 82 3.55 14.86 -8.57
CA ARG A 82 3.28 16.11 -7.83
C ARG A 82 3.78 16.03 -6.38
N ILE A 83 3.54 14.90 -5.71
CA ILE A 83 4.03 14.62 -4.36
C ILE A 83 5.56 14.66 -4.34
N ILE A 84 6.24 13.97 -5.28
CA ILE A 84 7.71 13.96 -5.37
C ILE A 84 8.26 15.38 -5.51
N LEU A 85 7.68 16.21 -6.39
CA LEU A 85 8.11 17.60 -6.59
C LEU A 85 7.93 18.45 -5.33
N GLN A 86 6.83 18.28 -4.60
CA GLN A 86 6.59 18.98 -3.35
C GLN A 86 7.59 18.56 -2.26
N VAL A 87 7.83 17.24 -2.14
CA VAL A 87 8.79 16.71 -1.18
C VAL A 87 10.18 17.24 -1.48
N LEU A 88 10.62 17.24 -2.75
CA LEU A 88 11.92 17.79 -3.16
C LEU A 88 12.10 19.27 -2.76
N ASN A 89 11.04 20.08 -2.85
CA ASN A 89 11.08 21.47 -2.47
C ASN A 89 11.05 21.69 -0.94
N LYS A 90 10.46 20.76 -0.19
CA LYS A 90 10.25 20.86 1.26
C LYS A 90 11.22 20.02 2.09
N ILE A 91 12.28 19.43 1.50
CA ILE A 91 13.21 18.55 2.22
C ILE A 91 13.86 19.29 3.39
N PRO A 92 13.55 18.91 4.65
CA PRO A 92 14.23 19.47 5.80
C PRO A 92 15.65 18.90 5.91
N LYS A 93 16.57 19.69 6.46
CA LYS A 93 17.86 19.18 6.91
C LYS A 93 17.70 18.60 8.31
N GLY A 94 18.34 17.46 8.59
CA GLY A 94 18.28 16.84 9.90
C GLY A 94 18.84 15.42 9.91
N PRO A 95 18.83 14.76 11.08
CA PRO A 95 19.15 13.35 11.18
C PRO A 95 18.07 12.50 10.50
N ILE A 96 18.50 11.46 9.78
CA ILE A 96 17.61 10.49 9.09
C ILE A 96 17.19 9.31 9.97
N LYS A 97 17.85 9.14 11.12
CA LYS A 97 17.59 8.08 12.09
C LYS A 97 17.24 8.73 13.42
N LEU A 98 16.52 7.99 14.26
CA LEU A 98 16.32 8.36 15.66
C LEU A 98 17.68 8.44 16.37
N ASP A 99 17.81 9.37 17.31
CA ASP A 99 19.07 9.54 18.07
C ASP A 99 19.30 8.42 19.09
N ASP A 100 18.28 7.62 19.40
CA ASP A 100 18.40 6.49 20.32
C ASP A 100 19.16 5.32 19.67
N LYS A 101 20.39 5.11 20.17
CA LYS A 101 21.33 4.07 19.72
C LYS A 101 20.96 2.66 20.18
N LYS A 102 19.96 2.51 21.07
CA LYS A 102 19.42 1.19 21.42
C LYS A 102 18.48 0.66 20.35
N ILE A 103 17.77 1.56 19.65
CA ILE A 103 16.78 1.23 18.62
C ILE A 103 17.37 1.36 17.23
N THR A 104 18.34 2.25 17.01
CA THR A 104 18.95 2.40 15.69
C THR A 104 20.45 2.15 15.75
N ASN A 105 20.97 1.51 14.69
CA ASN A 105 22.40 1.26 14.60
C ASN A 105 23.18 2.58 14.42
N PRO A 106 24.20 2.87 15.26
CA PRO A 106 25.05 4.06 15.15
C PRO A 106 25.83 4.17 13.84
N ASN A 107 26.35 5.37 13.57
CA ASN A 107 27.15 5.63 12.38
C ASN A 107 28.52 4.94 12.44
N ARG A 108 29.01 4.47 11.28
CA ARG A 108 30.31 3.77 11.17
C ARG A 108 31.51 4.55 11.72
N ILE A 109 31.49 5.87 11.63
CA ILE A 109 32.53 6.73 12.19
C ILE A 109 32.50 6.69 13.72
N GLN A 110 31.31 6.75 14.31
CA GLN A 110 31.14 6.73 15.78
C GLN A 110 31.55 5.37 16.35
N ILE A 111 31.20 4.28 15.66
CA ILE A 111 31.53 2.89 16.06
C ILE A 111 33.03 2.70 16.29
N LYS A 112 33.89 3.36 15.50
CA LYS A 112 35.34 3.25 15.63
C LYS A 112 35.93 4.11 16.75
N ASN A 113 35.21 5.16 17.15
CA ASN A 113 35.74 6.18 18.06
C ASN A 113 35.20 6.06 19.48
N SER A 114 34.00 5.49 19.67
CA SER A 114 33.39 5.36 21.00
C SER A 114 33.03 3.92 21.35
N MET A 115 33.44 3.51 22.54
CA MET A 115 33.19 2.16 23.06
C MET A 115 31.69 1.86 23.18
N GLU A 116 30.88 2.83 23.63
CA GLU A 116 29.43 2.68 23.78
C GLU A 116 28.73 2.35 22.46
N SER A 117 29.12 3.03 21.38
CA SER A 117 28.51 2.80 20.06
C SER A 117 28.89 1.43 19.50
N LEU A 118 30.09 0.92 19.82
CA LEU A 118 30.49 -0.43 19.49
C LEU A 118 29.67 -1.48 20.28
N ILE A 119 29.42 -1.25 21.57
CA ILE A 119 28.56 -2.12 22.39
C ILE A 119 27.14 -2.15 21.82
N HIS A 120 26.57 -0.99 21.50
CA HIS A 120 25.23 -0.91 20.90
C HIS A 120 25.17 -1.60 19.53
N HIS A 121 26.15 -1.37 18.67
CA HIS A 121 26.27 -2.06 17.39
C HIS A 121 26.31 -3.59 17.57
N PHE A 122 27.14 -4.08 18.50
CA PHE A 122 27.25 -5.51 18.77
C PHE A 122 25.93 -6.10 19.25
N LYS A 123 25.30 -5.51 20.28
CA LYS A 123 24.00 -5.95 20.81
C LYS A 123 22.89 -5.91 19.78
N TYR A 124 22.84 -4.85 18.96
CA TYR A 124 21.82 -4.69 17.93
C TYR A 124 21.84 -5.85 16.91
N TYR A 125 23.02 -6.28 16.47
CA TYR A 125 23.14 -7.38 15.51
C TYR A 125 23.11 -8.78 16.14
N SER A 126 23.47 -8.92 17.42
CA SER A 126 23.46 -10.21 18.11
C SER A 126 22.11 -10.55 18.74
N GLU A 127 21.60 -9.66 19.60
CA GLU A 127 20.38 -9.86 20.39
C GLU A 127 19.18 -9.14 19.78
N ASN A 128 19.40 -8.09 18.98
CA ASN A 128 18.36 -7.22 18.44
C ASN A 128 17.55 -6.49 19.54
N ILE A 129 16.57 -5.70 19.14
CA ILE A 129 15.79 -4.87 20.07
C ILE A 129 14.66 -5.69 20.71
N SER A 130 14.47 -5.58 22.02
CA SER A 130 13.27 -6.04 22.72
C SER A 130 12.13 -5.04 22.52
N VAL A 131 11.00 -5.52 21.99
CA VAL A 131 9.78 -4.69 21.84
C VAL A 131 8.85 -5.00 23.00
N ASN A 132 8.19 -3.97 23.56
CA ASN A 132 7.23 -4.15 24.65
C ASN A 132 6.11 -5.12 24.28
N ASN A 133 5.53 -5.77 25.29
CA ASN A 133 4.38 -6.65 25.09
C ASN A 133 3.18 -5.84 24.58
N GLY A 134 2.51 -6.34 23.55
CA GLY A 134 1.35 -5.69 22.98
C GLY A 134 0.99 -6.19 21.60
N GLU A 135 -0.19 -5.77 21.14
CA GLU A 135 -0.73 -6.09 19.82
C GLU A 135 -1.04 -4.80 19.08
N THR A 136 -0.70 -4.75 17.80
CA THR A 136 -0.99 -3.60 16.94
C THR A 136 -1.44 -4.04 15.57
N TYR A 137 -2.37 -3.29 14.99
CA TYR A 137 -2.77 -3.41 13.60
C TYR A 137 -2.53 -2.08 12.92
N THR A 138 -1.55 -2.03 12.02
CA THR A 138 -1.20 -0.83 11.27
C THR A 138 -1.44 -1.05 9.80
N VAL A 139 -2.02 -0.05 9.13
CA VAL A 139 -2.37 -0.12 7.71
C VAL A 139 -1.76 1.06 6.99
N ILE A 140 -1.30 0.82 5.76
CA ILE A 140 -0.85 1.86 4.84
C ILE A 140 -1.59 1.71 3.50
N GLU A 141 -1.65 2.81 2.76
CA GLU A 141 -2.15 2.78 1.38
C GLU A 141 -1.01 2.30 0.46
N ALA A 142 -0.94 0.99 0.21
CA ALA A 142 -0.08 0.48 -0.85
C ALA A 142 -0.70 0.81 -2.22
N PRO A 143 0.07 0.78 -3.33
CA PRO A 143 -0.47 1.04 -4.67
C PRO A 143 -1.63 0.11 -5.08
N LYS A 144 -1.73 -1.05 -4.43
CA LYS A 144 -2.78 -2.06 -4.64
C LYS A 144 -4.02 -1.88 -3.75
N GLY A 145 -3.91 -1.04 -2.71
CA GLY A 145 -4.91 -0.82 -1.68
C GLY A 145 -4.35 -0.96 -0.28
N GLU A 146 -5.23 -1.25 0.66
CA GLU A 146 -4.91 -1.29 2.09
C GLU A 146 -3.99 -2.49 2.39
N TYR A 147 -2.74 -2.19 2.72
CA TYR A 147 -1.79 -3.20 3.18
C TYR A 147 -1.67 -3.12 4.69
N GLY A 148 -2.20 -4.13 5.37
CA GLY A 148 -2.25 -4.20 6.82
C GLY A 148 -1.24 -5.18 7.39
N VAL A 149 -0.65 -4.83 8.53
CA VAL A 149 0.22 -5.72 9.29
C VAL A 149 -0.27 -5.79 10.73
N TYR A 150 -0.62 -6.99 11.16
CA TYR A 150 -0.99 -7.33 12.52
C TYR A 150 0.21 -7.95 13.22
N LEU A 151 0.71 -7.27 14.25
CA LEU A 151 1.87 -7.71 15.04
C LEU A 151 1.48 -7.94 16.49
N VAL A 152 1.91 -9.09 17.03
CA VAL A 152 1.83 -9.44 18.45
C VAL A 152 3.25 -9.62 18.97
N SER A 153 3.56 -8.95 20.07
CA SER A 153 4.84 -8.98 20.78
C SER A 153 4.67 -9.50 22.19
N ASP A 154 5.53 -10.45 22.58
CA ASP A 154 5.58 -11.04 23.92
C ASP A 154 6.66 -10.41 24.83
N GLY A 155 7.26 -9.28 24.42
CA GLY A 155 8.37 -8.66 25.17
C GLY A 155 9.75 -9.12 24.72
N THR A 156 9.80 -10.06 23.79
CA THR A 156 11.05 -10.61 23.27
C THR A 156 11.57 -9.82 22.07
N ASN A 157 12.72 -10.23 21.57
CA ASN A 157 13.38 -9.70 20.37
C ASN A 157 12.83 -10.26 19.06
N LYS A 158 11.87 -11.19 19.12
CA LYS A 158 11.22 -11.79 17.94
C LYS A 158 9.71 -11.54 18.01
N PRO A 159 9.07 -11.24 16.86
CA PRO A 159 7.62 -11.12 16.84
C PRO A 159 6.99 -12.48 17.17
N TYR A 160 6.05 -12.51 18.11
CA TYR A 160 5.31 -13.72 18.47
C TYR A 160 4.41 -14.15 17.31
N ARG A 161 3.67 -13.18 16.76
CA ARG A 161 2.82 -13.39 15.58
C ARG A 161 2.92 -12.18 14.66
N CYS A 162 3.06 -12.45 13.37
CA CYS A 162 2.93 -11.46 12.31
C CYS A 162 1.93 -11.99 11.29
N LYS A 163 0.78 -11.32 11.15
CA LYS A 163 -0.17 -11.60 10.07
C LYS A 163 -0.25 -10.40 9.15
N ILE A 164 -0.11 -10.65 7.86
CA ILE A 164 -0.24 -9.65 6.82
C ILE A 164 -1.66 -9.75 6.23
N LYS A 165 -2.35 -8.61 6.14
CA LYS A 165 -3.56 -8.42 5.32
C LYS A 165 -3.10 -7.87 3.98
N SER A 166 -3.03 -8.72 2.96
CA SER A 166 -2.74 -8.31 1.60
C SER A 166 -4.03 -7.90 0.88
N PRO A 167 -4.03 -6.76 0.16
CA PRO A 167 -5.20 -6.33 -0.60
C PRO A 167 -5.49 -7.31 -1.75
N GLY A 168 -4.44 -7.84 -2.38
CA GLY A 168 -4.54 -8.81 -3.48
C GLY A 168 -5.31 -10.09 -3.13
N PHE A 169 -5.30 -10.52 -1.87
CA PHE A 169 -6.04 -11.72 -1.44
C PHE A 169 -7.55 -11.50 -1.51
N LEU A 170 -8.03 -10.37 -0.99
CA LEU A 170 -9.45 -10.00 -1.04
C LEU A 170 -9.90 -9.70 -2.47
N HIS A 171 -9.04 -9.05 -3.26
CA HIS A 171 -9.27 -8.80 -4.67
C HIS A 171 -9.46 -10.10 -5.47
N LEU A 172 -8.60 -11.10 -5.22
CA LEU A 172 -8.66 -12.39 -5.91
C LEU A 172 -9.87 -13.22 -5.48
N GLN A 173 -10.27 -13.15 -4.21
CA GLN A 173 -11.48 -13.82 -3.71
C GLN A 173 -12.73 -13.41 -4.50
N ALA A 174 -12.81 -12.15 -4.91
CA ALA A 174 -13.93 -11.61 -5.67
C ALA A 174 -13.85 -11.84 -7.19
N LEU A 175 -12.82 -12.56 -7.67
CA LEU A 175 -12.67 -12.85 -9.10
C LEU A 175 -13.89 -13.59 -9.64
N ASP A 176 -14.41 -14.58 -8.92
CA ASP A 176 -15.63 -15.31 -9.32
C ASP A 176 -16.83 -14.35 -9.48
N PHE A 177 -16.99 -13.40 -8.56
CA PHE A 177 -18.07 -12.41 -8.65
C PHE A 177 -17.91 -11.51 -9.89
N MET A 178 -16.71 -10.97 -10.13
CA MET A 178 -16.46 -10.08 -11.27
C MET A 178 -16.43 -10.78 -12.62
N ALA A 179 -16.12 -12.08 -12.66
CA ALA A 179 -16.02 -12.84 -13.91
C ALA A 179 -17.38 -13.42 -14.37
N LYS A 180 -18.42 -13.38 -13.53
CA LYS A 180 -19.75 -13.86 -13.88
C LYS A 180 -20.29 -13.12 -15.11
N ASN A 181 -20.81 -13.90 -16.06
CA ASN A 181 -21.38 -13.42 -17.33
C ASN A 181 -20.38 -12.73 -18.29
N HIS A 182 -19.08 -12.92 -18.09
CA HIS A 182 -18.04 -12.43 -19.00
C HIS A 182 -17.39 -13.56 -19.81
N MET A 183 -16.69 -13.20 -20.89
CA MET A 183 -15.96 -14.18 -21.71
C MET A 183 -14.60 -14.52 -21.08
N ILE A 184 -14.01 -15.65 -21.46
CA ILE A 184 -12.67 -16.07 -20.99
C ILE A 184 -11.62 -14.98 -21.29
N ALA A 185 -11.75 -14.30 -22.42
CA ALA A 185 -10.85 -13.21 -22.78
C ALA A 185 -10.93 -12.03 -21.80
N ASP A 186 -12.06 -11.81 -21.14
CA ASP A 186 -12.29 -10.72 -20.20
C ASP A 186 -11.81 -11.09 -18.80
N VAL A 187 -11.73 -12.37 -18.47
CA VAL A 187 -11.12 -12.82 -17.21
C VAL A 187 -9.67 -12.35 -17.10
N VAL A 188 -8.93 -12.39 -18.22
CA VAL A 188 -7.54 -11.90 -18.27
C VAL A 188 -7.47 -10.39 -17.99
N THR A 189 -8.42 -9.60 -18.50
CA THR A 189 -8.45 -8.15 -18.24
C THR A 189 -8.83 -7.86 -16.80
N ILE A 190 -9.79 -8.58 -16.23
CA ILE A 190 -10.17 -8.49 -14.82
C ILE A 190 -8.96 -8.78 -13.93
N ILE A 191 -8.24 -9.89 -14.14
CA ILE A 191 -7.02 -10.24 -13.38
C ILE A 191 -5.97 -9.13 -13.50
N GLY A 192 -5.75 -8.60 -14.71
CA GLY A 192 -4.84 -7.48 -14.93
C GLY A 192 -5.25 -6.20 -14.18
N THR A 193 -6.55 -5.93 -14.08
CA THR A 193 -7.04 -4.75 -13.33
C THR A 193 -6.97 -4.93 -11.83
N LEU A 194 -7.01 -6.15 -11.30
CA LEU A 194 -6.81 -6.40 -9.87
C LEU A 194 -5.37 -6.16 -9.40
N ASP A 195 -4.40 -6.16 -10.33
CA ASP A 195 -2.96 -6.06 -10.04
C ASP A 195 -2.52 -7.13 -9.03
N VAL A 196 -2.70 -8.40 -9.41
CA VAL A 196 -2.43 -9.58 -8.58
C VAL A 196 -0.94 -9.90 -8.61
N VAL A 197 -0.30 -9.96 -7.44
CA VAL A 197 1.04 -10.56 -7.29
C VAL A 197 0.91 -11.70 -6.29
N PHE A 198 1.14 -12.93 -6.74
CA PHE A 198 0.91 -14.12 -5.90
C PHE A 198 1.77 -14.15 -4.63
N GLY A 199 2.95 -13.51 -4.65
CA GLY A 199 3.83 -13.45 -3.49
C GLY A 199 3.25 -12.74 -2.26
N GLU A 200 2.23 -11.89 -2.39
CA GLU A 200 1.49 -11.32 -1.24
C GLU A 200 0.21 -12.10 -0.90
N ILE A 201 -0.32 -12.88 -1.83
CA ILE A 201 -1.59 -13.61 -1.70
C ILE A 201 -1.39 -14.92 -0.95
N ASP A 202 -0.29 -15.62 -1.21
CA ASP A 202 -0.02 -16.96 -0.69
C ASP A 202 0.41 -16.99 0.81
N ARG A 203 0.27 -15.89 1.56
CA ARG A 203 0.84 -15.70 2.92
C ARG A 203 -0.11 -15.94 4.11
#